data_AF-A0A2I4WE34-F1
#
_entry.id   AF-A0A2I4WE34-F1
#
_cell.length_a   1.000
_cell.length_b   1.000
_cell.length_c   1.000
_cell.angle_alpha   90.00
_cell.angle_beta   90.00
_cell.angle_gamma   90.00
#
_symmetry.space_group_name_H-M   'P 1'
#
loop_
_entity.id
_entity.type
_entity.pdbx_description
1 polymer ?
#
loop_
_entity_poly.entity_id
_entity_poly.type
_entity_poly.pdbx_seq_one_letter_code
_entity_poly.pdbx_strand_id
1 'polypeptide(L)'
;KLSEAELEVLKAFVVGMMERLHISQKRVRVALVEYHIGSHAYLELKNRKRPSELRRVASQVKYMGSRVASAGEVLKYTLFQVFGKADRPEASRIALLLTASPESPRMFK
;
A
#
# COMPACT_ATOMS: atom_id res chain seq x y z
N LYS A 1 -13.92 9.85 -7.92
CA LYS A 1 -14.06 9.26 -6.57
C LYS A 1 -14.15 7.76 -6.77
N LEU A 2 -13.29 6.97 -6.13
CA LEU A 2 -13.31 5.51 -6.24
C LEU A 2 -14.58 4.92 -5.60
N SER A 3 -15.31 4.10 -6.32
CA SER A 3 -16.42 3.30 -5.79
C SER A 3 -15.93 2.04 -5.08
N GLU A 4 -16.80 1.40 -4.31
CA GLU A 4 -16.47 0.12 -3.64
C GLU A 4 -16.19 -0.99 -4.65
N ALA A 5 -16.98 -1.08 -5.73
CA ALA A 5 -16.76 -2.05 -6.80
C ALA A 5 -15.41 -1.85 -7.51
N GLU A 6 -15.02 -0.61 -7.80
CA GLU A 6 -13.70 -0.32 -8.38
C GLU A 6 -12.56 -0.64 -7.40
N LEU A 7 -12.78 -0.49 -6.08
CA LEU A 7 -11.81 -0.93 -5.08
C LEU A 7 -11.63 -2.45 -5.10
N GLU A 8 -12.70 -3.24 -5.27
CA GLU A 8 -12.57 -4.70 -5.42
C GLU A 8 -11.69 -5.07 -6.63
N VAL A 9 -11.87 -4.37 -7.76
CA VAL A 9 -11.01 -4.55 -8.94
C VAL A 9 -9.56 -4.18 -8.63
N LEU A 10 -9.33 -3.08 -7.91
CA LEU A 10 -7.99 -2.65 -7.51
C LEU A 10 -7.32 -3.66 -6.55
N LYS A 11 -8.07 -4.22 -5.60
CA LYS A 11 -7.59 -5.28 -4.71
C LYS A 11 -7.22 -6.54 -5.50
N ALA A 12 -8.06 -6.94 -6.46
CA ALA A 12 -7.76 -8.07 -7.33
C ALA A 12 -6.49 -7.83 -8.17
N PHE A 13 -6.29 -6.61 -8.68
CA PHE A 13 -5.06 -6.22 -9.35
C PHE A 13 -3.83 -6.37 -8.43
N VAL A 14 -3.89 -5.84 -7.20
CA VAL A 14 -2.80 -5.95 -6.22
C VAL A 14 -2.50 -7.42 -5.89
N VAL A 15 -3.53 -8.24 -5.63
CA VAL A 15 -3.37 -9.68 -5.36
C VAL A 15 -2.72 -10.39 -6.56
N GLY A 16 -3.19 -10.12 -7.78
CA GLY A 16 -2.62 -10.69 -9.00
C GLY A 16 -1.17 -10.26 -9.24
N MET A 17 -0.76 -9.06 -8.83
CA MET A 17 0.66 -8.68 -8.81
C MET A 17 1.44 -9.51 -7.78
N MET A 18 0.91 -9.66 -6.56
CA MET A 18 1.56 -10.43 -5.49
C MET A 18 1.76 -11.90 -5.84
N GLU A 19 0.87 -12.49 -6.66
CA GLU A 19 1.01 -13.87 -7.15
C GLU A 19 2.19 -14.07 -8.10
N ARG A 20 2.55 -13.03 -8.86
CA ARG A 20 3.65 -13.07 -9.83
C ARG A 20 5.01 -12.74 -9.20
N LEU A 21 5.03 -12.34 -7.92
CA LEU A 21 6.24 -11.99 -7.20
C LEU A 21 6.70 -13.14 -6.31
N HIS A 22 8.01 -13.38 -6.27
CA HIS A 22 8.60 -14.33 -5.32
C HIS A 22 8.72 -13.71 -3.92
N ILE A 23 7.59 -13.61 -3.22
CA ILE A 23 7.49 -12.93 -1.92
C ILE A 23 8.20 -13.72 -0.83
N SER A 24 9.26 -13.14 -0.26
CA SER A 24 9.93 -13.62 0.95
C SER A 24 10.86 -12.54 1.50
N GLN A 25 11.24 -12.65 2.77
CA GLN A 25 12.19 -11.72 3.39
C GLN A 25 13.58 -11.70 2.71
N LYS A 26 13.96 -12.78 2.00
CA LYS A 26 15.23 -12.89 1.27
C LYS A 26 15.12 -12.44 -0.21
N ARG A 27 13.91 -12.32 -0.76
CA ARG A 27 13.65 -11.96 -2.16
C ARG A 27 12.80 -10.70 -2.22
N VAL A 28 11.53 -10.79 -2.61
CA VAL A 28 10.63 -9.63 -2.69
C VAL A 28 9.91 -9.44 -1.36
N ARG A 29 10.11 -8.28 -0.72
CA ARG A 29 9.30 -7.85 0.44
C ARG A 29 8.20 -6.92 -0.06
N VAL A 30 7.01 -7.05 0.51
CA VAL A 30 5.84 -6.26 0.11
C VAL A 30 5.25 -5.54 1.32
N ALA A 31 4.80 -4.32 1.09
CA ALA A 31 3.99 -3.54 2.03
C ALA A 31 2.74 -3.07 1.28
N LEU A 32 1.66 -2.85 2.03
CA LEU A 32 0.40 -2.39 1.48
C LEU A 32 -0.17 -1.34 2.41
N VAL A 33 -0.33 -0.14 1.88
CA VAL A 33 -0.83 1.03 2.60
C VAL A 33 -2.06 1.53 1.86
N GLU A 34 -3.17 1.62 2.57
CA GLU A 34 -4.35 2.36 2.14
C GLU A 34 -4.22 3.80 2.63
N TYR A 35 -4.66 4.76 1.82
CA TYR A 35 -4.52 6.16 2.18
C TYR A 35 -5.75 7.00 1.82
N HIS A 36 -6.10 7.88 2.76
CA HIS A 36 -7.12 8.89 2.63
C HIS A 36 -6.60 10.21 3.25
N ILE A 37 -7.27 10.74 4.26
CA ILE A 37 -6.78 11.77 5.19
C ILE A 37 -5.57 11.29 6.01
N GLY A 38 -5.42 9.97 6.19
CA GLY A 38 -4.27 9.33 6.84
C GLY A 38 -3.74 8.16 6.04
N SER A 39 -2.76 7.45 6.59
CA SER A 39 -2.19 6.22 6.00
C SER A 39 -2.40 5.04 6.94
N HIS A 40 -3.01 3.97 6.45
CA HIS A 40 -3.21 2.72 7.18
C HIS A 40 -2.41 1.59 6.53
N ALA A 41 -1.38 1.11 7.22
CA ALA A 41 -0.58 -0.02 6.77
C ALA A 41 -1.27 -1.34 7.13
N TYR A 42 -1.70 -2.09 6.11
CA TYR A 42 -2.19 -3.45 6.26
C TYR A 42 -1.04 -4.46 6.31
N LEU A 43 0.04 -4.17 5.58
CA LEU A 43 1.25 -5.00 5.49
C LEU A 43 2.49 -4.11 5.58
N GLU A 44 3.48 -4.60 6.30
CA GLU A 44 4.80 -4.01 6.44
C GLU A 44 5.86 -4.90 5.78
N LEU A 45 6.93 -4.28 5.27
CA LEU A 45 8.02 -4.99 4.59
C LEU A 45 8.66 -6.09 5.46
N LYS A 46 8.63 -5.95 6.79
CA LYS A 46 9.20 -6.92 7.75
C LYS A 46 8.24 -8.04 8.16
N ASN A 47 6.98 -8.05 7.71
CA ASN A 47 6.06 -9.11 8.08
C ASN A 47 6.58 -10.49 7.61
N ARG A 48 6.67 -11.43 8.54
CA ARG A 48 7.10 -12.82 8.30
C ARG A 48 5.90 -13.76 8.21
N LYS A 49 4.98 -13.46 7.28
CA LYS A 49 3.78 -14.25 7.02
C LYS A 49 3.92 -15.07 5.73
N ARG A 50 3.12 -16.12 5.58
CA ARG A 50 3.09 -16.89 4.32
C ARG A 50 2.57 -16.00 3.18
N PRO A 51 3.06 -16.16 1.93
CA PRO A 51 2.57 -15.36 0.80
C PRO A 51 1.04 -15.43 0.61
N SER A 52 0.43 -16.59 0.88
CA SER A 52 -1.03 -16.75 0.85
C SER A 52 -1.75 -15.90 1.90
N GLU A 53 -1.18 -15.76 3.10
CA GLU A 53 -1.74 -14.93 4.15
C GLU A 53 -1.61 -13.44 3.82
N LEU A 54 -0.47 -13.02 3.26
CA LEU A 54 -0.27 -11.66 2.78
C LEU A 54 -1.30 -11.29 1.71
N ARG A 55 -1.54 -12.19 0.74
CA ARG A 55 -2.58 -12.01 -0.29
C ARG A 55 -3.99 -11.92 0.31
N ARG A 56 -4.29 -12.75 1.30
CA ARG A 56 -5.58 -12.70 2.02
C ARG A 56 -5.77 -11.36 2.74
N VAL A 57 -4.73 -10.80 3.35
CA VAL A 57 -4.80 -9.46 3.95
C VAL A 57 -5.05 -8.40 2.88
N ALA A 58 -4.38 -8.49 1.73
CA ALA A 58 -4.57 -7.56 0.62
C ALA A 58 -6.00 -7.59 0.05
N SER A 59 -6.62 -8.77 -0.07
CA SER A 59 -8.02 -8.88 -0.51
C SER A 59 -9.03 -8.34 0.51
N GLN A 60 -8.64 -8.24 1.78
CA GLN A 60 -9.48 -7.80 2.90
C GLN A 60 -9.34 -6.30 3.22
N VAL A 61 -8.62 -5.53 2.39
CA VAL A 61 -8.59 -4.07 2.53
C VAL A 61 -10.01 -3.52 2.44
N LYS A 62 -10.36 -2.70 3.43
CA LYS A 62 -11.72 -2.17 3.60
C LYS A 62 -11.91 -0.89 2.79
N TYR A 63 -13.09 -0.73 2.20
CA TYR A 63 -13.49 0.52 1.57
C TYR A 63 -13.78 1.58 2.65
N MET A 64 -12.98 2.66 2.67
CA MET A 64 -13.14 3.74 3.65
C MET A 64 -14.13 4.84 3.20
N GLY A 65 -14.56 4.85 1.93
CA GLY A 65 -15.55 5.81 1.42
C GLY A 65 -15.15 7.30 1.48
N SER A 66 -13.90 7.59 1.85
CA SER A 66 -13.38 8.94 2.02
C SER A 66 -13.51 9.76 0.74
N ARG A 67 -13.81 11.05 0.88
CA ARG A 67 -13.81 12.01 -0.22
C ARG A 67 -12.42 12.59 -0.51
N VAL A 68 -11.47 12.36 0.40
CA VAL A 68 -10.16 12.99 0.42
C VAL A 68 -9.07 11.91 0.51
N ALA A 69 -8.09 11.98 -0.37
CA ALA A 69 -6.85 11.21 -0.31
C ALA A 69 -5.66 12.13 -0.62
N SER A 70 -4.66 12.16 0.26
CA SER A 70 -3.44 12.96 0.03
C SER A 70 -2.27 12.08 -0.37
N ALA A 71 -1.81 12.25 -1.61
CA ALA A 71 -0.59 11.62 -2.08
C ALA A 71 0.63 12.16 -1.33
N GLY A 72 0.62 13.44 -0.93
CA GLY A 72 1.69 14.03 -0.12
C GLY A 72 1.90 13.30 1.20
N GLU A 73 0.82 13.05 1.94
CA GLU A 73 0.89 12.35 3.23
C GLU A 73 1.29 10.88 3.07
N VAL A 74 0.77 10.15 2.08
CA VAL A 74 1.18 8.75 1.88
C VAL A 74 2.63 8.63 1.40
N LEU A 75 3.13 9.58 0.62
CA LEU A 75 4.54 9.61 0.20
C LEU A 75 5.46 9.94 1.39
N LYS A 76 5.07 10.88 2.25
CA LYS A 76 5.76 11.15 3.53
C LYS A 76 5.77 9.91 4.42
N TYR A 77 4.63 9.23 4.57
CA TYR A 77 4.53 7.97 5.31
C TYR A 77 5.44 6.90 4.70
N THR A 78 5.44 6.76 3.38
CA THR A 78 6.29 5.80 2.66
C THR A 78 7.78 6.06 2.93
N LEU A 79 8.21 7.33 2.88
CA LEU A 79 9.58 7.71 3.13
C LEU A 79 10.02 7.38 4.56
N PHE A 80 9.29 7.86 5.57
CA PHE A 80 9.73 7.78 6.97
C PHE A 80 9.33 6.48 7.67
N GLN A 81 8.15 5.94 7.40
CA GLN A 81 7.59 4.79 8.12
C GLN A 81 7.83 3.47 7.40
N VAL A 82 7.71 3.45 6.06
CA VAL A 82 7.91 2.20 5.29
C VAL A 82 9.38 1.98 4.98
N PHE A 83 10.02 2.87 4.22
CA PHE A 83 11.43 2.71 3.85
C PHE A 83 12.38 3.05 4.99
N GLY A 84 12.07 4.05 5.81
CA GLY A 84 12.89 4.44 6.96
C GLY A 84 13.03 3.36 8.04
N LYS A 85 12.08 2.42 8.15
CA LYS A 85 12.11 1.35 9.18
C LYS A 85 12.53 -0.01 8.65
N ALA A 86 12.71 -0.17 7.34
CA ALA A 86 12.93 -1.47 6.70
C ALA A 86 14.25 -1.53 5.93
N ASP A 87 15.34 -1.22 6.62
CA ASP A 87 16.67 -1.21 6.00
C ASP A 87 17.01 -2.53 5.31
N ARG A 88 17.56 -2.38 4.11
CA ARG A 88 17.96 -3.43 3.16
C ARG A 88 18.64 -2.75 1.97
N PRO A 89 19.89 -2.30 2.13
CA PRO A 89 20.59 -1.50 1.12
C PRO A 89 20.79 -2.26 -0.20
N GLU A 90 20.86 -3.59 -0.16
CA GLU A 90 21.05 -4.44 -1.33
C GLU A 90 19.79 -4.63 -2.19
N ALA A 91 18.64 -4.13 -1.74
CA ALA A 91 17.37 -4.28 -2.46
C ALA A 91 16.88 -2.93 -3.01
N SER A 92 16.49 -2.93 -4.28
CA SER A 92 15.77 -1.80 -4.89
C SER A 92 14.46 -1.54 -4.15
N ARG A 93 14.10 -0.26 -4.02
CA ARG A 93 12.88 0.21 -3.33
C ARG A 93 11.98 0.88 -4.36
N ILE A 94 10.76 0.36 -4.49
CA ILE A 94 9.78 0.86 -5.46
C ILE A 94 8.48 1.14 -4.69
N ALA A 95 7.89 2.31 -4.92
CA ALA A 95 6.55 2.66 -4.44
C ALA A 95 5.60 2.72 -5.65
N LEU A 96 4.59 1.84 -5.67
CA LEU A 96 3.53 1.89 -6.67
C LEU A 96 2.36 2.70 -6.10
N LEU A 97 2.24 3.95 -6.53
CA LEU A 97 1.18 4.85 -6.11
C LEU A 97 -0.03 4.69 -7.05
N LEU A 98 -1.11 4.11 -6.52
CA LEU A 98 -2.37 3.90 -7.23
C LEU A 98 -3.35 5.00 -6.83
N THR A 99 -3.69 5.89 -7.77
CA THR A 99 -4.53 7.07 -7.49
C THR A 99 -5.83 7.04 -8.29
N ALA A 100 -6.91 7.53 -7.68
CA ALA A 100 -8.24 7.62 -8.33
C ALA A 100 -9.00 8.90 -7.92
N SER A 101 -8.29 9.86 -7.32
CA SER A 101 -8.79 11.16 -6.93
C SER A 101 -7.74 12.24 -7.23
N PRO A 102 -8.17 13.48 -7.52
CA PRO A 102 -7.26 14.61 -7.50
C PRO A 102 -6.64 14.77 -6.11
N GLU A 103 -5.45 15.38 -6.05
CA GLU A 103 -4.79 15.68 -4.78
C GLU A 103 -5.71 16.57 -3.94
N SER A 104 -5.85 16.23 -2.65
CA SER A 104 -6.52 17.13 -1.73
C SER A 104 -5.82 18.49 -1.74
N PRO A 105 -6.55 19.62 -1.86
CA PRO A 105 -5.96 20.93 -1.58
C PRO A 105 -5.24 20.85 -0.23
N ARG A 106 -3.97 21.28 -0.21
CA ARG A 106 -3.11 21.20 0.96
C ARG A 106 -3.89 21.66 2.19
N MET A 107 -4.17 20.76 3.12
CA MET A 107 -4.56 21.15 4.47
C MET A 107 -3.30 21.61 5.17
N PHE A 108 -2.86 22.83 4.86
CA PHE A 108 -1.95 23.55 5.74
C PHE A 108 -2.70 23.79 7.04
N LYS A 109 -2.25 23.14 8.11
CA LYS A 109 -2.46 23.57 9.48
C LYS A 109 -1.09 23.66 10.13
#